data_AF-A0A3D1LFA4-F1
#
_entry.id   AF-A0A3D1LFA4-F1
#
_cell.length_a   1.000
_cell.length_b   1.000
_cell.length_c   1.000
_cell.angle_alpha   90.00
_cell.angle_beta   90.00
_cell.angle_gamma   90.00
#
_symmetry.space_group_name_H-M   'P 1'
#
loop_
_entity.id
_entity.type
_entity.pdbx_description
1 polymer ?
#
loop_
_entity_poly.entity_id
_entity_poly.type
_entity_poly.pdbx_seq_one_letter_code
_entity_poly.pdbx_strand_id
1 'polypeptide(L)' 'GSTVCAERVLAVIAPESAPIKRLIQEARERGMLIDASFGRKTKSVLLMDTDHVLLSSVSPEIL' A
#
# COMPACT_ATOMS: atom_id res chain seq x y z
N GLY A 1 11.66 11.45 3.79
CA GLY A 1 11.08 10.75 2.63
C GLY A 1 11.01 9.27 2.96
N SER A 2 10.12 8.52 2.29
CA SER A 2 10.02 7.07 2.44
C SER A 2 10.54 6.39 1.17
N THR A 3 11.26 5.29 1.36
CA THR A 3 11.80 4.47 0.26
C THR A 3 11.39 3.02 0.52
N VAL A 4 11.18 2.27 -0.56
CA VAL A 4 10.81 0.85 -0.51
C VAL A 4 11.79 0.06 -1.38
N CYS A 5 12.02 -1.20 -1.05
CA CYS A 5 12.79 -2.10 -1.92
C CYS A 5 11.91 -2.51 -3.11
N ALA A 6 12.18 -1.95 -4.29
CA ALA A 6 11.36 -2.15 -5.48
C ALA A 6 11.24 -3.63 -5.88
N GLU A 7 12.31 -4.41 -5.71
CA GLU A 7 12.35 -5.84 -6.04
C GLU A 7 11.38 -6.69 -5.20
N ARG A 8 10.91 -6.15 -4.07
CA ARG A 8 10.02 -6.86 -3.14
C ARG A 8 8.56 -6.40 -3.24
N VAL A 9 8.26 -5.46 -4.14
CA VAL A 9 6.90 -5.01 -4.42
C VAL A 9 6.26 -6.01 -5.38
N LEU A 10 5.23 -6.71 -4.93
CA LEU A 10 4.46 -7.65 -5.75
C LEU A 10 3.50 -6.93 -6.68
N ALA A 11 2.88 -5.85 -6.21
CA ALA A 11 1.93 -5.07 -6.98
C ALA A 11 1.77 -3.65 -6.42
N VAL A 12 1.45 -2.72 -7.33
CA VAL A 12 0.98 -1.37 -6.99
C VAL A 12 -0.44 -1.23 -7.51
N ILE A 13 -1.39 -0.99 -6.61
CA ILE A 13 -2.83 -1.02 -6.93
C ILE A 13 -3.55 0.21 -6.39
N ALA A 14 -4.69 0.51 -7.00
CA ALA A 14 -5.54 1.64 -6.61
C ALA A 14 -6.44 1.26 -5.39
N PRO A 15 -6.63 2.15 -4.40
CA PRO A 15 -7.29 1.84 -3.13
C PRO A 15 -8.84 1.80 -3.18
N GLU A 16 -9.46 2.05 -4.33
CA GLU A 16 -10.89 2.38 -4.41
C GLU A 16 -11.81 1.16 -4.25
N SER A 17 -11.36 -0.02 -4.67
CA SER A 17 -12.20 -1.22 -4.71
C SER A 17 -12.44 -1.83 -3.32
N ALA A 18 -13.60 -2.46 -3.13
CA ALA A 18 -13.98 -3.08 -1.86
C ALA A 18 -12.99 -4.18 -1.39
N PRO A 19 -12.45 -5.05 -2.27
CA PRO A 19 -11.40 -5.99 -1.88
C PRO A 19 -10.14 -5.33 -1.36
N ILE A 20 -9.68 -4.22 -1.97
CA ILE A 20 -8.45 -3.55 -1.53
C ILE A 20 -8.65 -2.85 -0.19
N LYS A 21 -9.82 -2.24 0.03
CA LYS A 21 -10.16 -1.68 1.35
C LYS A 21 -10.18 -2.74 2.45
N ARG A 22 -10.68 -3.94 2.14
CA ARG A 22 -10.66 -5.07 3.08
C ARG A 22 -9.22 -5.51 3.38
N LEU A 23 -8.38 -5.66 2.36
CA LEU A 23 -6.97 -6.01 2.50
C LEU A 23 -6.21 -5.00 3.37
N ILE A 24 -6.45 -3.69 3.20
CA ILE A 24 -5.87 -2.64 4.05
C ILE A 24 -6.29 -2.81 5.51
N GLN A 25 -7.57 -3.12 5.75
CA GLN A 25 -8.11 -3.30 7.09
C GLN A 25 -7.53 -4.54 7.77
N GLU A 26 -7.45 -5.67 7.05
CA GLU A 26 -6.82 -6.89 7.55
C GLU A 26 -5.34 -6.68 7.88
N ALA A 27 -4.59 -5.97 7.03
CA ALA A 27 -3.20 -5.63 7.30
C ALA A 27 -3.06 -4.74 8.54
N ARG A 28 -4.01 -3.81 8.77
CA ARG A 28 -4.04 -2.98 9.99
C ARG A 28 -4.24 -3.84 11.24
N GLU A 29 -5.21 -4.74 11.21
CA GLU A 29 -5.53 -5.63 12.33
C GLU A 29 -4.38 -6.56 12.67
N ARG A 30 -3.63 -7.01 11.65
CA ARG A 30 -2.44 -7.85 11.80
C ARG A 30 -1.18 -7.08 12.19
N GLY A 31 -1.21 -5.74 12.26
CA GLY A 31 -0.03 -4.91 12.50
C GLY A 31 0.96 -4.85 11.31
N MET A 32 0.51 -5.20 10.11
CA MET A 32 1.30 -5.26 8.86
C MET A 32 1.10 -4.02 7.96
N LEU A 33 0.21 -3.10 8.34
CA LEU A 33 -0.04 -1.87 7.58
C LEU A 33 1.00 -0.80 7.92
N ILE A 34 1.66 -0.28 6.90
CA ILE A 34 2.58 0.87 7.01
C ILE A 34 1.97 2.05 6.26
N ASP A 35 1.76 3.17 6.96
CA ASP A 35 1.30 4.40 6.32
C ASP A 35 2.49 5.26 5.84
N ALA A 36 2.82 5.13 4.55
CA ALA A 36 3.82 5.98 3.89
C ALA A 36 3.19 7.19 3.17
N SER A 37 1.88 7.40 3.30
CA SER A 37 1.17 8.57 2.78
C SER A 37 1.33 9.80 3.69
N PHE A 38 1.78 9.59 4.94
CA PHE A 38 1.92 10.62 5.97
C PHE A 38 0.62 11.42 6.17
N GLY A 39 -0.52 10.72 6.22
CA GLY A 39 -1.85 11.32 6.40
C GLY A 39 -2.40 12.07 5.19
N ARG A 40 -1.70 12.04 4.04
CA ARG A 40 -2.24 12.56 2.77
C ARG A 40 -3.24 11.57 2.19
N LYS A 41 -3.99 12.01 1.18
CA LYS A 41 -4.87 11.12 0.42
C LYS A 41 -4.06 9.96 -0.17
N THR A 42 -4.37 8.74 0.24
CA THR A 42 -3.86 7.51 -0.39
C THR A 42 -4.28 7.49 -1.85
N LYS A 43 -3.30 7.41 -2.75
CA LYS A 43 -3.51 7.25 -4.19
C LYS A 43 -3.15 5.85 -4.66
N SER A 44 -2.26 5.16 -3.96
CA SER A 44 -1.89 3.78 -4.26
C SER A 44 -1.63 2.97 -3.00
N VAL A 45 -1.69 1.66 -3.16
CA VAL A 45 -1.37 0.64 -2.17
C VAL A 45 -0.28 -0.25 -2.75
N LEU A 46 0.80 -0.46 -2.01
CA LEU A 46 1.85 -1.39 -2.42
C LEU A 46 1.68 -2.68 -1.62
N LEU A 47 1.67 -3.81 -2.32
CA LEU A 47 1.71 -5.14 -1.73
C LEU A 47 3.15 -5.63 -1.72
N MET A 48 3.63 -6.03 -0.55
CA MET A 48 4.97 -6.59 -0.38
C MET A 48 4.93 -8.12 -0.32
N ASP A 49 6.05 -8.75 -0.66
CA ASP A 49 6.29 -10.20 -0.51
C ASP A 49 6.24 -10.73 0.95
N THR A 50 6.10 -9.84 1.93
CA THR A 50 6.10 -10.12 3.37
C THR A 50 4.76 -9.86 4.04
N ASP A 51 3.67 -9.83 3.25
CA ASP A 51 2.33 -9.43 3.68
C ASP A 51 2.19 -7.98 4.17
N HIS A 52 3.28 -7.19 4.16
CA HIS A 52 3.19 -5.77 4.46
C HIS A 52 2.40 -5.06 3.36
N VAL A 53 1.54 -4.15 3.80
CA VAL A 53 0.72 -3.31 2.93
C VAL A 53 1.11 -1.86 3.19
N LEU A 54 1.54 -1.15 2.15
CA LEU A 54 1.96 0.24 2.29
C LEU A 54 0.94 1.16 1.64
N LEU A 55 0.49 2.18 2.38
CA LEU A 55 -0.29 3.27 1.81
C LEU A 55 0.64 4.33 1.23
N SER A 56 0.35 4.82 0.03
CA SER A 56 1.17 5.84 -0.64
C SER A 56 0.31 6.97 -1.19
N SER A 57 0.81 8.21 -1.07
CA SER A 57 0.21 9.38 -1.70
C SER A 57 0.64 9.59 -3.16
N VAL A 58 1.49 8.70 -3.67
CA VAL A 58 1.95 8.71 -5.06
C VAL A 58 0.95 7.94 -5.91
N SER A 59 0.59 8.49 -7.07
CA SER A 59 -0.33 7.83 -7.99
C SER A 59 0.29 6.53 -8.51
N PRO A 60 -0.52 5.48 -8.77
CA PRO A 60 -0.07 4.27 -9.45
C PRO A 60 0.04 4.56 -10.96
N GLU A 61 0.87 5.54 -11.33
CA GLU A 61 1.15 5.84 -12.73
C GLU A 61 1.98 4.69 -13.31
N ILE A 62 1.61 4.30 -14.53
CA ILE A 62 1.90 3.03 -15.23
C ILE A 62 3.34 2.56 -14.98
N LEU A 63 3.48 1.45 -14.24
CA LEU A 63 4.64 0.55 -14.30
C LEU A 63 4.59 -0.23 -15.63
#